data_AF-A0A013VK82-F1
#
_entry.id   AF-A0A013VK82-F1
#
_cell.length_a   1.000
_cell.length_b   1.000
_cell.length_c   1.000
_cell.angle_alpha   90.00
_cell.angle_beta   90.00
_cell.angle_gamma   90.00
#
_symmetry.space_group_name_H-M   'P 1'
#
loop_
_entity.id
_entity.type
_entity.pdbx_description
1 polymer ?
#
loop_
_entity_poly.entity_id
_entity_poly.type
_entity_poly.pdbx_seq_one_letter_code
_entity_poly.pdbx_strand_id
1 'polypeptide(L)'
;LSRLLQQRQAESTDGASVKAQMALRENELTALAEGFRLQKEEAQQSLETAQSEVVALSKLLQQRQAEVTDVGSSKEVRHLSTQLKAKEAAADQSSRHAKWLQEVNAVVTGYPNWWAFAPKKMREKWQNGRLLRRGLFDADAYLVRYPDVLSSGIDPLRHYIIHGINEKRTF
;
A
#
# COMPACT_ATOMS: atom_id res chain seq x y z
N LEU A 1 -10.25 -40.75 -95.60
CA LEU A 1 -9.87 -41.63 -94.46
C LEU A 1 -8.81 -40.99 -93.54
N SER A 2 -7.77 -40.32 -94.05
CA SER A 2 -6.76 -39.66 -93.19
C SER A 2 -7.26 -38.55 -92.26
N ARG A 3 -8.21 -37.70 -92.68
CA ARG A 3 -8.75 -36.61 -91.82
C ARG A 3 -9.49 -37.12 -90.58
N LEU A 4 -10.26 -38.21 -90.72
CA LEU A 4 -11.04 -38.80 -89.62
C LEU A 4 -10.16 -39.51 -88.59
N LEU A 5 -8.99 -40.02 -89.00
CA LEU A 5 -8.01 -40.61 -88.10
C LEU A 5 -7.22 -39.55 -87.32
N GLN A 6 -6.87 -38.41 -87.95
CA GLN A 6 -6.22 -37.29 -87.28
C GLN A 6 -7.12 -36.59 -86.26
N GLN A 7 -8.41 -36.42 -86.57
CA GLN A 7 -9.36 -35.79 -85.64
C GLN A 7 -9.64 -36.67 -84.42
N ARG A 8 -9.75 -37.99 -84.61
CA ARG A 8 -9.92 -38.96 -83.52
C ARG A 8 -8.66 -39.13 -82.66
N GLN A 9 -7.47 -39.01 -83.25
CA GLN A 9 -6.21 -38.95 -82.50
C GLN A 9 -6.08 -37.65 -81.69
N ALA A 10 -6.48 -36.50 -82.24
CA ALA A 10 -6.46 -35.21 -81.54
C ALA A 10 -7.42 -35.17 -80.34
N GLU A 11 -8.66 -35.65 -80.49
CA GLU A 11 -9.65 -35.76 -79.41
C GLU A 11 -9.24 -36.79 -78.33
N SER A 12 -8.58 -37.87 -78.72
CA SER A 12 -8.01 -38.86 -77.79
C SER A 12 -6.84 -38.30 -76.97
N THR A 13 -5.98 -37.46 -77.57
CA THR A 13 -4.87 -36.81 -76.86
C THR A 13 -5.36 -35.71 -75.91
N ASP A 14 -6.46 -35.03 -76.26
CA ASP A 14 -7.04 -33.97 -75.43
C ASP A 14 -7.75 -34.56 -74.19
N GLY A 15 -8.51 -35.64 -74.36
CA GLY A 15 -9.11 -36.37 -73.22
C GLY A 15 -8.08 -37.05 -72.29
N ALA A 16 -6.95 -37.50 -72.83
CA ALA A 16 -5.83 -38.02 -72.02
C ALA A 16 -5.10 -36.91 -71.26
N SER A 17 -4.94 -35.73 -71.86
CA SER A 17 -4.37 -34.52 -71.24
C SER A 17 -5.23 -34.02 -70.08
N VAL A 18 -6.55 -33.93 -70.28
CA VAL A 18 -7.50 -33.54 -69.22
C VAL A 18 -7.47 -34.54 -68.05
N LYS A 19 -7.43 -35.85 -68.32
CA LYS A 19 -7.28 -36.87 -67.27
C LYS A 19 -5.98 -36.73 -66.47
N ALA A 20 -4.86 -36.45 -67.15
CA ALA A 20 -3.58 -36.23 -66.49
C ALA A 20 -3.59 -34.96 -65.62
N GLN A 21 -4.22 -33.87 -66.10
CA GLN A 21 -4.40 -32.65 -65.32
C GLN A 21 -5.32 -32.85 -64.11
N MET A 22 -6.39 -33.64 -64.25
CA MET A 22 -7.27 -33.98 -63.13
C MET A 22 -6.55 -34.80 -62.07
N ALA A 23 -5.78 -35.82 -62.48
CA ALA A 23 -4.97 -36.62 -61.56
C ALA A 23 -3.90 -35.78 -60.83
N LEU A 24 -3.30 -34.80 -61.52
CA LEU A 24 -2.36 -33.85 -60.91
C LEU A 24 -3.06 -32.99 -59.86
N ARG A 25 -4.23 -32.43 -60.18
CA ARG A 25 -5.04 -31.63 -59.24
C ARG A 25 -5.50 -32.44 -58.03
N GLU A 26 -5.84 -33.70 -58.23
CA GLU A 26 -6.25 -34.62 -57.17
C GLU A 26 -5.08 -34.89 -56.22
N ASN A 27 -3.87 -35.11 -56.75
CA ASN A 27 -2.65 -35.19 -55.95
C ASN A 27 -2.34 -33.89 -55.20
N GLU A 28 -2.48 -32.72 -55.85
CA GLU A 28 -2.28 -31.41 -55.21
C GLU A 28 -3.28 -31.18 -54.06
N LEU A 29 -4.56 -31.50 -54.27
CA LEU A 29 -5.59 -31.41 -53.23
C LEU A 29 -5.31 -32.36 -52.06
N THR A 30 -4.81 -33.56 -52.35
CA THR A 30 -4.45 -34.56 -51.32
C THR A 30 -3.27 -34.06 -50.49
N ALA A 31 -2.23 -33.53 -51.14
CA ALA A 31 -1.07 -32.95 -50.46
C ALA A 31 -1.45 -31.72 -49.62
N LEU A 32 -2.34 -30.86 -50.13
CA LEU A 32 -2.86 -29.71 -49.41
C LEU A 32 -3.69 -30.13 -48.18
N ALA A 33 -4.55 -31.14 -48.33
CA ALA A 33 -5.35 -31.69 -47.24
C ALA A 33 -4.48 -32.32 -46.15
N GLU A 34 -3.42 -33.02 -46.53
CA GLU A 34 -2.44 -33.58 -45.59
C GLU A 34 -1.66 -32.49 -44.86
N GLY A 35 -1.25 -31.42 -45.57
CA GLY A 35 -0.63 -30.24 -44.97
C GLY A 35 -1.53 -29.56 -43.93
N PHE A 36 -2.81 -29.33 -44.24
CA PHE A 36 -3.77 -28.79 -43.28
C PHE A 36 -3.99 -29.72 -42.08
N ARG A 37 -3.98 -31.04 -42.30
CA ARG A 37 -4.12 -32.04 -41.23
C ARG A 37 -2.94 -31.96 -40.26
N LEU A 38 -1.71 -31.93 -40.77
CA LEU A 38 -0.49 -31.79 -39.96
C LEU A 38 -0.47 -30.46 -39.20
N GLN A 39 -0.82 -29.36 -39.88
CA GLN A 39 -0.87 -28.04 -39.26
C GLN A 39 -1.92 -27.97 -38.14
N LYS A 40 -3.06 -28.66 -38.31
CA LYS A 40 -4.08 -28.82 -37.27
C LYS A 40 -3.56 -29.63 -36.08
N GLU A 41 -2.89 -30.75 -36.32
CA GLU A 41 -2.31 -31.59 -35.27
C GLU A 41 -1.25 -30.82 -34.47
N GLU A 42 -0.37 -30.08 -35.14
CA GLU A 42 0.65 -29.24 -34.50
C GLU A 42 0.01 -28.12 -33.66
N ALA A 43 -1.01 -27.46 -34.19
CA ALA A 43 -1.76 -26.44 -33.44
C ALA A 43 -2.47 -27.03 -32.22
N GLN A 44 -3.03 -28.25 -32.31
CA GLN A 44 -3.66 -28.93 -31.18
C GLN A 44 -2.63 -29.28 -30.10
N GLN A 45 -1.45 -29.77 -30.49
CA GLN A 45 -0.39 -30.14 -29.56
C GLN A 45 0.22 -28.92 -28.86
N SER A 46 0.38 -27.81 -29.59
CA SER A 46 0.79 -26.52 -29.02
C SER A 46 -0.25 -26.00 -28.01
N LEU A 47 -1.54 -26.13 -28.34
CA LEU A 47 -2.63 -25.73 -27.45
C LEU A 47 -2.64 -26.56 -26.16
N GLU A 48 -2.51 -27.89 -26.25
CA GLU A 48 -2.43 -28.76 -25.06
C GLU A 48 -1.24 -28.41 -24.18
N THR A 49 -0.08 -28.13 -24.79
CA THR A 49 1.12 -27.70 -24.07
C THR A 49 0.87 -26.38 -23.34
N ALA A 50 0.36 -25.37 -24.04
CA ALA A 50 0.04 -24.08 -23.45
C ALA A 50 -1.02 -24.19 -22.32
N GLN A 51 -2.02 -25.05 -22.49
CA GLN A 51 -3.02 -25.32 -21.45
C GLN A 51 -2.39 -25.94 -20.20
N SER A 52 -1.47 -26.90 -20.38
CA SER A 52 -0.75 -27.52 -19.25
C SER A 52 0.11 -26.52 -18.49
N GLU A 53 0.79 -25.60 -19.20
CA GLU A 53 1.59 -24.53 -18.62
C GLU A 53 0.74 -23.55 -17.82
N VAL A 54 -0.40 -23.12 -18.37
CA VAL A 54 -1.34 -22.23 -17.68
C VAL A 54 -1.84 -22.85 -16.37
N VAL A 55 -2.16 -24.15 -16.38
CA VAL A 55 -2.56 -24.86 -15.16
C VAL A 55 -1.44 -24.89 -14.14
N ALA A 56 -0.20 -25.20 -14.54
CA ALA A 56 0.95 -25.22 -13.64
C ALA A 56 1.22 -23.83 -13.03
N LEU A 57 1.18 -22.78 -13.84
CA LEU A 57 1.36 -21.40 -13.39
C LEU A 57 0.24 -20.95 -12.44
N SER A 58 -1.02 -21.32 -12.73
CA SER A 58 -2.14 -21.01 -11.84
C SER A 58 -1.98 -21.65 -10.46
N LYS A 59 -1.48 -22.89 -10.42
CA LYS A 59 -1.24 -23.62 -9.16
C LYS A 59 -0.12 -22.96 -8.35
N LEU A 60 0.96 -22.56 -9.02
CA LEU A 60 2.07 -21.86 -8.39
C LEU A 60 1.65 -20.49 -7.86
N LEU A 61 0.86 -19.74 -8.64
CA LEU A 61 0.27 -18.47 -8.18
C LEU A 61 -0.62 -18.67 -6.96
N GLN A 62 -1.47 -19.68 -6.95
CA GLN A 62 -2.34 -19.98 -5.82
C GLN A 62 -1.53 -20.33 -4.56
N GLN A 63 -0.44 -21.09 -4.70
CA GLN A 63 0.47 -21.42 -3.60
C GLN A 63 1.18 -20.16 -3.07
N ARG A 64 1.72 -19.31 -3.96
CA ARG A 64 2.37 -18.05 -3.55
C ARG A 64 1.38 -17.10 -2.88
N GLN A 65 0.15 -17.03 -3.37
CA GLN A 65 -0.89 -16.22 -2.76
C GLN A 65 -1.19 -16.69 -1.33
N ALA A 66 -1.24 -18.01 -1.09
CA ALA A 66 -1.43 -18.58 0.24
C ALA A 66 -0.26 -18.23 1.18
N GLU A 67 0.99 -18.35 0.73
CA GLU A 67 2.19 -17.97 1.49
C GLU A 67 2.16 -16.47 1.88
N VAL A 68 1.81 -15.58 0.94
CA VAL A 68 1.70 -14.13 1.22
C VAL A 68 0.60 -13.82 2.23
N THR A 69 -0.55 -14.50 2.15
CA THR A 69 -1.64 -14.32 3.12
C THR A 69 -1.28 -14.82 4.52
N ASP A 70 -0.47 -15.88 4.62
CA ASP A 70 0.03 -16.42 5.88
C ASP A 70 1.01 -15.45 6.54
N VAL A 71 1.98 -14.93 5.78
CA VAL A 71 2.94 -13.92 6.27
C VAL A 71 2.23 -12.63 6.72
N GLY A 72 1.25 -12.13 5.95
CA GLY A 72 0.43 -10.98 6.33
C GLY A 72 -0.53 -11.23 7.52
N SER A 73 -0.83 -12.50 7.79
CA SER A 73 -1.65 -12.93 8.94
C SER A 73 -0.84 -13.38 10.14
N SER A 74 0.49 -13.46 10.01
CA SER A 74 1.38 -13.81 11.10
C SER A 74 1.11 -12.89 12.28
N LYS A 75 0.69 -13.50 13.39
CA LYS A 75 0.37 -12.80 14.64
C LYS A 75 1.54 -11.92 15.08
N GLU A 76 2.76 -12.33 14.77
CA GLU A 76 4.00 -11.61 15.06
C GLU A 76 4.11 -10.31 14.28
N VAL A 77 3.85 -10.31 12.97
CA VAL A 77 3.87 -9.08 12.14
C VAL A 77 2.82 -8.08 12.62
N ARG A 78 1.60 -8.55 12.92
CA ARG A 78 0.54 -7.69 13.47
C ARG A 78 0.90 -7.14 14.85
N HIS A 79 1.48 -7.99 15.71
CA HIS A 79 1.90 -7.61 17.04
C HIS A 79 3.01 -6.56 17.00
N LEU A 80 4.06 -6.79 16.22
CA LEU A 80 5.17 -5.85 16.03
C LEU A 80 4.70 -4.53 15.42
N SER A 81 3.81 -4.57 14.42
CA SER A 81 3.23 -3.35 13.84
C SER A 81 2.45 -2.55 14.90
N THR A 82 1.69 -3.22 15.76
CA THR A 82 0.94 -2.57 16.85
C THR A 82 1.89 -1.96 17.88
N GLN A 83 2.93 -2.70 18.28
CA GLN A 83 3.95 -2.19 19.20
C GLN A 83 4.71 -1.00 18.62
N LEU A 84 5.07 -1.05 17.34
CA LEU A 84 5.77 0.05 16.66
C LEU A 84 4.91 1.31 16.65
N LYS A 85 3.64 1.21 16.27
CA LYS A 85 2.70 2.34 16.32
C LYS A 85 2.55 2.93 17.73
N ALA A 86 2.51 2.08 18.76
CA ALA A 86 2.44 2.54 20.14
C ALA A 86 3.72 3.27 20.56
N LYS A 87 4.89 2.79 20.13
CA LYS A 87 6.19 3.43 20.39
C LYS A 87 6.33 4.76 19.63
N GLU A 88 5.92 4.81 18.37
CA GLU A 88 5.86 6.04 17.56
C GLU A 88 4.96 7.07 18.23
N ALA A 89 3.74 6.69 18.62
CA ALA A 89 2.83 7.58 19.33
C ALA A 89 3.41 8.11 20.66
N ALA A 90 4.12 7.26 21.41
CA ALA A 90 4.80 7.67 22.64
C ALA A 90 5.98 8.62 22.37
N ALA A 91 6.73 8.40 21.29
CA ALA A 91 7.81 9.29 20.85
C ALA A 91 7.24 10.66 20.43
N ASP A 92 6.19 10.67 19.60
CA ASP A 92 5.49 11.89 19.18
C ASP A 92 4.95 12.68 20.39
N GLN A 93 4.33 11.98 21.34
CA GLN A 93 3.86 12.58 22.58
C GLN A 93 5.01 13.19 23.37
N SER A 94 6.15 12.50 23.48
CA SER A 94 7.33 13.01 24.18
C SER A 94 7.91 14.26 23.49
N SER A 95 7.98 14.26 22.16
CA SER A 95 8.42 15.42 21.38
C SER A 95 7.50 16.63 21.56
N ARG A 96 6.17 16.42 21.61
CA ARG A 96 5.20 17.48 21.88
C ARG A 96 5.38 18.07 23.29
N HIS A 97 5.53 17.23 24.31
CA HIS A 97 5.79 17.71 25.67
C HIS A 97 7.10 18.49 25.76
N ALA A 98 8.16 18.02 25.11
CA ALA A 98 9.44 18.72 25.08
C ALA A 98 9.30 20.11 24.44
N LYS A 99 8.58 20.21 23.32
CA LYS A 99 8.30 21.50 22.67
C LYS A 99 7.48 22.43 23.57
N TRP A 100 6.42 21.91 24.18
CA TRP A 100 5.60 22.69 25.12
C TRP A 100 6.43 23.21 26.31
N LEU A 101 7.30 22.37 26.89
CA LEU A 101 8.21 22.76 27.98
C LEU A 101 9.19 23.87 27.55
N GLN A 102 9.72 23.82 26.33
CA GLN A 102 10.57 24.90 25.80
C GLN A 102 9.80 26.22 25.70
N GLU A 103 8.57 26.20 25.21
CA GLU A 103 7.73 27.39 25.07
C GLU A 103 7.34 27.98 26.43
N VAL A 104 6.98 27.14 27.40
CA VAL A 104 6.73 27.54 28.79
C VAL A 104 7.99 28.14 29.40
N ASN A 105 9.15 27.48 29.27
CA ASN A 105 10.41 27.97 29.80
C ASN A 105 10.76 29.35 29.22
N ALA A 106 10.57 29.56 27.92
CA ALA A 106 10.79 30.85 27.27
C ALA A 106 9.91 31.98 27.87
N VAL A 107 8.68 31.66 28.29
CA VAL A 107 7.79 32.64 28.94
C VAL A 107 8.20 32.89 30.39
N VAL A 108 8.54 31.83 31.12
CA VAL A 108 8.84 31.89 32.56
C VAL A 108 10.21 32.52 32.84
N THR A 109 11.18 32.35 31.94
CA THR A 109 12.54 32.89 32.09
C THR A 109 12.75 34.23 31.38
N GLY A 110 11.85 34.62 30.47
CA GLY A 110 11.94 35.86 29.69
C GLY A 110 11.51 37.12 30.45
N TYR A 111 11.90 37.27 31.72
CA TYR A 111 11.63 38.48 32.51
C TYR A 111 12.89 39.32 32.73
N PRO A 112 12.79 40.66 32.77
CA PRO A 112 13.92 41.53 33.10
C PRO A 112 14.39 41.34 34.55
N ASN A 113 15.63 41.69 34.86
CA ASN A 113 16.24 41.47 36.19
C ASN A 113 15.46 42.09 37.37
N TRP A 114 14.79 43.22 37.17
CA TRP A 114 13.98 43.85 38.21
C TRP A 114 12.81 42.97 38.67
N TRP A 115 12.40 42.01 37.84
CA TRP A 115 11.34 41.04 38.13
C TRP A 115 11.62 40.21 39.39
N ALA A 116 12.90 39.94 39.70
CA ALA A 116 13.29 39.21 40.90
C ALA A 116 12.80 39.89 42.19
N PHE A 117 12.56 41.21 42.16
CA PHE A 117 12.08 41.99 43.29
C PHE A 117 10.55 42.15 43.34
N ALA A 118 9.83 41.73 42.30
CA ALA A 118 8.37 41.85 42.28
C ALA A 118 7.70 40.91 43.31
N PRO A 119 6.58 41.31 43.95
CA PRO A 119 5.88 40.44 44.90
C PRO A 119 5.43 39.10 44.30
N LYS A 120 5.50 38.01 45.05
CA LYS A 120 5.16 36.64 44.59
C LYS A 120 3.80 36.56 43.87
N LYS A 121 2.73 37.06 44.50
CA LYS A 121 1.38 37.03 43.92
C LYS A 121 1.26 37.79 42.60
N MET A 122 2.00 38.89 42.48
CA MET A 122 2.05 39.69 41.25
C MET A 122 2.82 38.94 40.15
N ARG A 123 3.92 38.26 40.54
CA ARG A 123 4.67 37.41 39.62
C ARG A 123 3.86 36.27 39.05
N GLU A 124 3.18 35.53 39.91
CA GLU A 124 2.29 34.43 39.54
C GLU A 124 1.16 34.94 38.62
N LYS A 125 0.49 36.03 38.99
CA LYS A 125 -0.61 36.58 38.19
C LYS A 125 -0.15 36.98 36.77
N TRP A 126 1.00 37.64 36.62
CA TRP A 126 1.48 38.05 35.31
C TRP A 126 2.04 36.89 34.49
N GLN A 127 2.71 35.93 35.14
CA GLN A 127 3.15 34.70 34.50
C GLN A 127 1.96 33.93 33.95
N ASN A 128 0.94 33.68 34.78
CA ASN A 128 -0.27 32.98 34.36
C ASN A 128 -0.97 33.73 33.23
N GLY A 129 -1.06 35.07 33.31
CA GLY A 129 -1.60 35.87 32.22
C GLY A 129 -0.79 35.81 30.91
N ARG A 130 0.54 35.68 30.96
CA ARG A 130 1.37 35.50 29.75
C ARG A 130 1.22 34.11 29.16
N LEU A 131 1.15 33.07 30.00
CA LEU A 131 0.95 31.69 29.57
C LEU A 131 -0.44 31.50 28.93
N LEU A 132 -1.48 32.05 29.55
CA LEU A 132 -2.85 32.03 29.03
C LEU A 132 -2.95 32.70 27.67
N ARG A 133 -2.37 33.90 27.52
CA ARG A 133 -2.38 34.64 26.23
C ARG A 133 -1.68 33.89 25.09
N ARG A 134 -0.76 32.98 25.40
CA ARG A 134 -0.07 32.14 24.41
C ARG A 134 -0.74 30.77 24.22
N GLY A 135 -1.84 30.49 24.93
CA GLY A 135 -2.51 29.19 24.90
C GLY A 135 -1.67 28.07 25.51
N LEU A 136 -0.70 28.39 26.36
CA LEU A 136 0.24 27.42 26.93
C LEU A 136 -0.23 26.81 28.23
N PHE A 137 -0.96 27.57 29.06
CA PHE A 137 -1.49 27.09 30.34
C PHE A 137 -2.60 28.02 30.86
N ASP A 138 -3.73 27.45 31.27
CA ASP A 138 -4.81 28.15 31.97
C ASP A 138 -4.84 27.71 33.43
N ALA A 139 -4.28 28.55 34.31
CA ALA A 139 -4.19 28.25 35.73
C ALA A 139 -5.56 28.23 36.42
N ASP A 140 -6.48 29.09 36.01
CA ASP A 140 -7.79 29.21 36.65
C ASP A 140 -8.67 28.01 36.24
N ALA A 141 -8.68 27.66 34.96
CA ALA A 141 -9.37 26.47 34.47
C ALA A 141 -8.80 25.17 35.09
N TYR A 142 -7.48 25.09 35.26
CA TYR A 142 -6.83 23.95 35.89
C TYR A 142 -7.24 23.79 37.36
N LEU A 143 -7.27 24.89 38.13
CA LEU A 143 -7.67 24.85 39.54
C LEU A 143 -9.16 24.54 39.74
N VAL A 144 -10.02 24.99 38.82
CA VAL A 144 -11.44 24.62 38.82
C VAL A 144 -11.61 23.12 38.55
N ARG A 145 -10.82 22.57 37.63
CA ARG A 145 -10.88 21.14 37.26
C ARG A 145 -10.26 20.23 38.32
N TYR A 146 -9.28 20.71 39.07
CA TYR A 146 -8.53 19.93 40.06
C TYR A 146 -8.51 20.61 41.45
N PRO A 147 -9.60 20.48 42.23
CA PRO A 147 -9.71 21.10 43.55
C PRO A 147 -8.70 20.59 44.58
N ASP A 148 -8.13 19.39 44.36
CA ASP A 148 -7.03 18.83 45.14
C ASP A 148 -5.77 19.72 45.05
N VAL A 149 -5.47 20.21 43.85
CA VAL A 149 -4.35 21.15 43.62
C VAL A 149 -4.64 22.49 44.30
N LEU A 150 -5.86 23.00 44.17
CA LEU A 150 -6.28 24.23 44.84
C LEU A 150 -6.12 24.13 46.36
N SER A 151 -6.56 23.02 46.95
CA SER A 151 -6.48 22.76 48.39
C SER A 151 -5.04 22.60 48.89
N SER A 152 -4.14 22.11 48.03
CA SER A 152 -2.71 21.97 48.36
C SER A 152 -1.95 23.30 48.40
N GLY A 153 -2.48 24.36 47.78
CA GLY A 153 -1.82 25.66 47.65
C GLY A 153 -0.54 25.65 46.82
N ILE A 154 -0.25 24.56 46.10
CA ILE A 154 0.88 24.46 45.18
C ILE A 154 0.57 25.27 43.90
N ASP A 155 1.60 25.91 43.33
CA ASP A 155 1.49 26.58 42.04
C ASP A 155 0.96 25.59 40.97
N PRO A 156 -0.14 25.92 40.26
CA PRO A 156 -0.81 24.99 39.36
C PRO A 156 0.06 24.59 38.18
N LEU A 157 0.89 25.49 37.65
CA LEU A 157 1.82 25.17 36.56
C LEU A 157 2.90 24.19 37.05
N ARG A 158 3.47 24.43 38.23
CA ARG A 158 4.44 23.53 38.84
C ARG A 158 3.83 22.14 39.11
N HIS A 159 2.61 22.09 39.64
CA HIS A 159 1.90 20.83 39.84
C HIS A 159 1.71 20.09 38.51
N TYR A 160 1.28 20.81 37.47
CA TYR A 160 1.07 20.22 36.16
C TYR A 160 2.37 19.61 35.57
N ILE A 161 3.48 20.35 35.63
CA ILE A 161 4.78 19.90 35.11
C ILE A 161 5.29 18.65 35.86
N ILE A 162 5.18 18.62 37.18
CA ILE A 162 5.75 17.54 38.01
C ILE A 162 4.83 16.30 38.03
N HIS A 163 3.52 16.51 38.10
CA HIS A 163 2.53 15.46 38.32
C HIS A 163 1.51 15.37 37.19
N GLY A 164 0.91 16.51 36.81
CA GLY A 164 -0.22 16.56 35.88
C GLY A 164 0.03 15.92 34.51
N ILE A 165 1.23 16.06 33.94
CA ILE A 165 1.61 15.43 32.66
C ILE A 165 1.53 13.90 32.75
N ASN A 166 2.13 13.33 33.79
CA ASN A 166 2.14 11.87 34.01
C ASN A 166 0.75 11.35 34.39
N GLU A 167 -0.04 12.17 35.07
CA GLU A 167 -1.44 11.89 35.41
C GLU A 167 -2.41 12.13 34.25
N LYS A 168 -1.92 12.57 33.07
CA LYS A 168 -2.72 12.90 31.88
C LYS A 168 -3.82 13.95 32.16
N ARG A 169 -3.55 14.87 33.09
CA ARG A 169 -4.43 16.02 33.36
C ARG A 169 -4.40 16.98 32.18
N THR A 170 -5.46 17.77 32.03
CA THR A 170 -5.56 18.86 31.04
C THR A 170 -5.90 20.18 31.72
N PHE A 171 -5.46 21.28 31.12
CA PHE A 171 -5.71 22.66 31.54
C PHE A 171 -6.39 23.43 30.41
#